data_AF-A0A7G6YGY2-F1
#
_entry.id   AF-A0A7G6YGY2-F1
#
_cell.length_a   1.000
_cell.length_b   1.000
_cell.length_c   1.000
_cell.angle_alpha   90.00
_cell.angle_beta   90.00
_cell.angle_gamma   90.00
#
_symmetry.space_group_name_H-M   'P 1'
#
loop_
_entity.id
_entity.type
_entity.pdbx_description
1 polymer ?
#
loop_
_entity_poly.entity_id
_entity_poly.type
_entity_poly.pdbx_seq_one_letter_code
_entity_poly.pdbx_strand_id
1 'polypeptide(L)'
;MNLDQAAAARVMQQFSEAESEEIAAEIVALKRVDRQQAEAALVEFHELAVRQQARVSGGRSAAIGLLEASFGTERAAGVMSRVASSLAGRAFEFLDTADPAQVALLLDGELSQTMATVLAHLRADQASRVLAALKPEIRTDVAHCIATMGSVSPEVARTVADTLRSRAGSVVKTKDQQDAIGGVQPLVDIINRSSVANERALLDELDQRDPDLAAEVRSRMLTFADIVKLEPRDVQQVLRGIDVSMLAIAMKGSPEATRDVIRANLSERNLEVLDEESSVLGSIRLSRVEEARAEIVRAIRDLEAEGTITVHRSDEDEYVE
;
A
#
# COMPACT_ATOMS: atom_id res chain seq x y z
N MET A 1 30.34 22.79 16.01
CA MET A 1 31.10 22.65 14.76
C MET A 1 32.56 22.41 15.09
N ASN A 2 33.16 21.33 14.58
CA ASN A 2 34.56 20.95 14.85
C ASN A 2 35.56 21.48 13.78
N LEU A 3 35.05 22.07 12.69
CA LEU A 3 35.82 22.80 11.69
C LEU A 3 35.66 24.31 11.91
N ASP A 4 36.66 25.08 11.50
CA ASP A 4 36.51 26.53 11.41
C ASP A 4 35.58 26.90 10.24
N GLN A 5 35.01 28.10 10.30
CA GLN A 5 34.00 28.53 9.34
C GLN A 5 34.55 28.57 7.90
N ALA A 6 35.83 28.87 7.73
CA ALA A 6 36.49 28.94 6.44
C ALA A 6 36.76 27.56 5.81
N ALA A 7 37.10 26.53 6.60
CA ALA A 7 37.20 25.17 6.08
C ALA A 7 35.81 24.56 5.83
N ALA A 8 34.85 24.79 6.73
CA ALA A 8 33.47 24.32 6.56
C ALA A 8 32.86 24.89 5.27
N ALA A 9 33.05 26.18 4.98
CA ALA A 9 32.55 26.80 3.75
C ALA A 9 33.17 26.19 2.48
N ARG A 10 34.47 25.87 2.49
CA ARG A 10 35.14 25.21 1.35
C ARG A 10 34.62 23.79 1.12
N VAL A 11 34.26 23.09 2.19
CA VAL A 11 33.66 21.76 2.10
C VAL A 11 32.23 21.85 1.59
N MET A 12 31.41 22.78 2.10
CA MET A 12 30.04 23.04 1.63
C MET A 12 29.99 23.36 0.12
N GLN A 13 30.99 24.08 -0.40
CA GLN A 13 31.08 24.40 -1.84
C GLN A 13 31.28 23.18 -2.76
N GLN A 14 31.59 22.00 -2.24
CA GLN A 14 31.74 20.77 -3.03
C GLN A 14 30.42 20.01 -3.19
N PHE A 15 29.37 20.40 -2.46
CA PHE A 15 28.06 19.76 -2.51
C PHE A 15 27.12 20.51 -3.46
N SER A 16 26.12 19.80 -3.98
CA SER A 16 24.99 20.41 -4.69
C SER A 16 24.11 21.22 -3.74
N GLU A 17 23.20 22.02 -4.30
CA GLU A 17 22.28 22.86 -3.53
C GLU A 17 21.35 22.02 -2.63
N ALA A 18 20.80 20.92 -3.15
CA ALA A 18 19.95 20.00 -2.39
C ALA A 18 20.71 19.32 -1.23
N GLU A 19 21.94 18.85 -1.47
CA GLU A 19 22.78 18.25 -0.42
C GLU A 19 23.19 19.29 0.64
N SER A 20 23.45 20.53 0.22
CA SER A 20 23.76 21.62 1.12
C SER A 20 22.56 22.00 2.01
N GLU A 21 21.33 21.92 1.48
CA GLU A 21 20.09 22.12 2.25
C GLU A 21 19.88 21.04 3.30
N GLU A 22 20.09 19.76 2.96
CA GLU A 22 19.98 18.65 3.92
C GLU A 22 21.00 18.79 5.06
N ILE A 23 22.26 19.09 4.72
CA ILE A 23 23.32 19.30 5.71
C ILE A 23 23.00 20.52 6.60
N ALA A 24 22.50 21.60 6.01
CA ALA A 24 22.12 22.80 6.76
C ALA A 24 20.95 22.52 7.72
N ALA A 25 19.95 21.75 7.29
CA ALA A 25 18.80 21.37 8.13
C ALA A 25 19.25 20.58 9.37
N GLU A 26 20.18 19.64 9.21
CA GLU A 26 20.73 18.87 10.33
C GLU A 26 21.60 19.71 11.27
N ILE A 27 22.40 20.65 10.73
CA ILE A 27 23.16 21.61 11.54
C ILE A 27 22.22 22.47 12.41
N VAL A 28 21.05 22.84 11.88
CA VAL A 28 20.02 23.60 12.63
C VAL A 28 19.30 22.73 13.66
N ALA A 29 19.01 21.47 13.34
CA ALA A 29 18.33 20.54 14.24
C ALA A 29 19.20 20.11 15.45
N LEU A 30 20.53 20.07 15.26
CA LEU A 30 21.49 19.69 16.29
C LEU A 30 21.61 20.76 17.40
N LYS A 31 21.10 20.44 18.59
CA LYS A 31 21.08 21.36 19.76
C LYS A 31 22.40 21.44 20.52
N ARG A 32 22.71 20.41 21.31
CA ARG A 32 23.96 20.27 22.08
C ARG A 32 24.40 18.83 21.99
N VAL A 33 25.61 18.62 21.50
CA VAL A 33 26.27 17.32 21.43
C VAL A 33 27.30 17.27 22.53
N ASP A 34 27.35 16.17 23.28
CA ASP A 34 28.39 15.99 24.28
C ASP A 34 29.76 15.84 23.63
N ARG A 35 30.81 16.33 24.30
CA ARG A 35 32.17 16.33 23.73
C ARG A 35 32.66 14.91 23.45
N GLN A 36 32.34 13.94 24.32
CA GLN A 36 32.76 12.56 24.14
C GLN A 36 32.10 11.91 22.92
N GLN A 37 30.84 12.26 22.65
CA GLN A 37 30.11 11.80 21.46
C GLN A 37 30.67 12.40 20.17
N ALA A 38 31.02 13.69 20.20
CA ALA A 38 31.63 14.37 19.05
C ALA A 38 33.01 13.80 18.71
N GLU A 39 33.84 13.49 19.73
CA GLU A 39 35.16 12.89 19.53
C GLU A 39 35.03 11.45 18.99
N ALA A 40 34.09 10.65 19.49
CA ALA A 40 33.84 9.29 18.97
C ALA A 40 33.41 9.30 17.50
N ALA A 41 32.50 10.19 17.10
CA ALA A 41 32.03 10.30 15.72
C ALA A 41 33.15 10.76 14.76
N LEU A 42 34.07 11.61 15.20
CA LEU A 42 35.21 12.04 14.39
C LEU A 42 36.20 10.90 14.12
N VAL A 43 36.44 10.04 15.11
CA VAL A 43 37.29 8.85 14.95
C VAL A 43 36.67 7.89 13.95
N GLU A 44 35.36 7.63 14.07
CA GLU A 44 34.62 6.78 13.14
C GLU A 44 34.67 7.33 11.70
N PHE A 45 34.43 8.63 11.53
CA PHE A 45 34.51 9.28 10.22
C PHE A 45 35.91 9.16 9.60
N HIS A 46 36.97 9.36 10.38
CA HIS A 46 38.35 9.23 9.92
C HIS A 46 38.66 7.80 9.46
N GLU A 47 38.22 6.79 10.21
CA GLU A 47 38.40 5.38 9.81
C GLU A 47 37.68 5.06 8.50
N LEU A 48 36.46 5.58 8.31
CA LEU A 48 35.71 5.41 7.07
C LEU A 48 36.38 6.11 5.88
N ALA A 49 36.85 7.34 6.07
CA ALA A 49 37.51 8.13 5.03
C ALA A 49 38.82 7.50 4.56
N VAL A 50 39.65 7.01 5.49
CA VAL A 50 40.93 6.35 5.15
C VAL A 50 40.70 5.01 4.45
N ARG A 51 39.66 4.25 4.85
CA ARG A 51 39.30 2.99 4.15
C ARG A 51 38.72 3.24 2.75
N GLN A 52 38.08 4.38 2.51
CA GLN A 52 37.44 4.70 1.22
C GLN A 52 38.39 5.27 0.14
N GLN A 53 39.59 5.75 0.50
CA GLN A 53 40.59 6.23 -0.48
C GLN A 53 41.09 5.14 -1.47
N ALA A 54 40.71 3.88 -1.29
CA ALA A 54 41.06 2.77 -2.18
C ALA A 54 40.17 2.64 -3.44
N ARG A 55 39.16 3.49 -3.66
CA ARG A 55 38.34 3.43 -4.89
C ARG A 55 38.78 4.47 -5.93
N VAL A 56 39.44 3.98 -6.98
CA VAL A 56 39.60 4.63 -8.29
C VAL A 56 38.25 5.14 -8.76
N SER A 57 38.14 6.44 -9.03
CA SER A 57 36.92 7.04 -9.57
C SER A 57 36.74 6.61 -11.02
N GLY A 58 35.73 5.77 -11.28
CA GLY A 58 35.23 5.50 -12.62
C GLY A 58 34.36 6.65 -13.15
N GLY A 59 34.10 6.69 -14.45
CA GLY A 59 33.23 7.70 -15.04
C GLY A 59 33.39 7.85 -16.55
N ARG A 60 32.46 8.58 -17.20
CA ARG A 60 32.44 8.80 -18.66
C ARG A 60 33.73 9.46 -19.16
N SER A 61 34.27 10.43 -18.43
CA SER A 61 35.52 11.13 -18.76
C SER A 61 36.74 10.19 -18.69
N ALA A 62 36.83 9.35 -17.65
CA ALA A 62 37.88 8.36 -17.50
C ALA A 62 37.82 7.29 -18.61
N ALA A 63 36.62 6.84 -18.97
CA ALA A 63 36.41 5.90 -20.07
C ALA A 63 36.79 6.50 -21.43
N ILE A 64 36.43 7.76 -21.69
CA ILE A 64 36.81 8.49 -22.92
C ILE A 64 38.34 8.59 -23.01
N GLY A 65 39.01 9.08 -21.97
CA GLY A 65 40.47 9.22 -21.98
C GLY A 65 41.21 7.89 -22.20
N LEU A 66 40.70 6.81 -21.61
CA LEU A 66 41.27 5.46 -21.81
C LEU A 66 41.06 4.94 -23.25
N LEU A 67 39.87 5.15 -23.81
CA LEU A 67 39.54 4.71 -25.17
C LEU A 67 40.26 5.53 -26.24
N GLU A 68 40.41 6.85 -26.05
CA GLU A 68 41.16 7.72 -26.95
C GLU A 68 42.64 7.35 -26.97
N ALA A 69 43.23 7.08 -25.79
CA ALA A 69 44.61 6.63 -25.67
C ALA A 69 44.85 5.25 -26.29
N SER A 70 43.84 4.37 -26.29
CA SER A 70 43.96 2.99 -26.77
C SER A 70 43.64 2.83 -28.27
N PHE A 71 42.69 3.62 -28.79
CA PHE A 71 42.11 3.38 -30.13
C PHE A 71 42.07 4.63 -31.02
N GLY A 72 42.47 5.79 -30.52
CA GLY A 72 42.33 7.08 -31.20
C GLY A 72 40.93 7.68 -31.06
N THR A 73 40.84 9.01 -31.22
CA THR A 73 39.63 9.83 -31.00
C THR A 73 38.42 9.36 -31.79
N GLU A 74 38.59 9.05 -33.08
CA GLU A 74 37.46 8.68 -33.96
C GLU A 74 36.84 7.31 -33.59
N ARG A 75 37.68 6.32 -33.27
CA ARG A 75 37.20 4.99 -32.82
C ARG A 75 36.64 5.05 -31.41
N ALA A 76 37.24 5.85 -30.53
CA ALA A 76 36.74 6.07 -29.17
C ALA A 76 35.32 6.67 -29.19
N ALA A 77 35.07 7.68 -30.03
CA ALA A 77 33.74 8.26 -30.19
C ALA A 77 32.70 7.22 -30.66
N GLY A 78 33.06 6.37 -31.63
CA GLY A 78 32.18 5.30 -32.09
C GLY A 78 31.87 4.24 -31.03
N VAL A 79 32.87 3.84 -30.22
CA VAL A 79 32.67 2.92 -29.09
C VAL A 79 31.77 3.56 -28.04
N MET A 80 32.02 4.82 -27.69
CA MET A 80 31.22 5.56 -26.70
C MET A 80 29.76 5.75 -27.15
N SER A 81 29.53 5.99 -28.44
CA SER A 81 28.18 6.07 -29.00
C SER A 81 27.43 4.74 -28.85
N ARG A 82 28.06 3.59 -29.17
CA ARG A 82 27.45 2.27 -28.98
C ARG A 82 27.16 1.96 -27.52
N VAL A 83 28.08 2.30 -26.61
CA VAL A 83 27.89 2.15 -25.16
C VAL A 83 26.72 3.01 -24.68
N ALA A 84 26.62 4.26 -25.14
CA ALA A 84 25.53 5.15 -24.78
C ALA A 84 24.16 4.63 -25.27
N SER A 85 24.07 4.17 -26.52
CA SER A 85 22.83 3.58 -27.05
C SER A 85 22.43 2.30 -26.32
N SER A 86 23.40 1.45 -25.96
CA SER A 86 23.14 0.26 -25.15
C SER A 86 22.59 0.66 -23.77
N LEU A 87 23.24 1.59 -23.08
CA LEU A 87 22.79 2.06 -21.76
C LEU A 87 21.41 2.72 -21.81
N ALA A 88 21.08 3.44 -22.90
CA ALA A 88 19.75 4.02 -23.09
C ALA A 88 18.67 2.93 -23.23
N GLY A 89 18.93 1.86 -23.99
CA GLY A 89 18.03 0.69 -24.03
C GLY A 89 17.85 0.07 -22.65
N ARG A 90 18.94 -0.09 -21.89
CA ARG A 90 18.89 -0.62 -20.52
C ARG A 90 18.13 0.28 -19.54
N ALA A 91 18.02 1.58 -19.82
CA ALA A 91 17.29 2.51 -18.97
C ALA A 91 15.79 2.17 -18.90
N PHE A 92 15.23 1.54 -19.95
CA PHE A 92 13.84 1.10 -20.04
C PHE A 92 13.59 -0.36 -19.62
N GLU A 93 14.62 -1.13 -19.24
CA GLU A 93 14.49 -2.55 -18.81
C GLU A 93 13.47 -2.74 -17.67
N PHE A 94 13.25 -1.73 -16.83
CA PHE A 94 12.24 -1.81 -15.75
C PHE A 94 10.80 -1.95 -16.25
N LEU A 95 10.56 -1.62 -17.53
CA LEU A 95 9.27 -1.81 -18.16
C LEU A 95 9.11 -3.23 -18.71
N ASP A 96 10.19 -4.00 -18.96
CA ASP A 96 10.11 -5.31 -19.62
C ASP A 96 9.29 -6.35 -18.83
N THR A 97 9.22 -6.20 -17.52
CA THR A 97 8.46 -7.07 -16.61
C THR A 97 7.11 -6.50 -16.21
N ALA A 98 6.81 -5.24 -16.56
CA ALA A 98 5.57 -4.58 -16.21
C ALA A 98 4.41 -5.04 -17.10
N ASP A 99 3.21 -5.10 -16.53
CA ASP A 99 2.02 -5.44 -17.31
C ASP A 99 1.75 -4.37 -18.38
N PRO A 100 1.44 -4.72 -19.64
CA PRO A 100 1.25 -3.74 -20.71
C PRO A 100 0.19 -2.67 -20.43
N ALA A 101 -0.86 -2.98 -19.66
CA ALA A 101 -1.86 -2.00 -19.27
C ALA A 101 -1.32 -1.01 -18.21
N GLN A 102 -0.38 -1.44 -17.36
CA GLN A 102 0.33 -0.54 -16.44
C GLN A 102 1.26 0.40 -17.20
N VAL A 103 1.97 -0.09 -18.21
CA VAL A 103 2.83 0.75 -19.06
C VAL A 103 1.98 1.77 -19.83
N ALA A 104 0.82 1.36 -20.38
CA ALA A 104 -0.11 2.28 -21.03
C ALA A 104 -0.63 3.37 -20.10
N LEU A 105 -0.93 3.03 -18.84
CA LEU A 105 -1.34 4.00 -17.83
C LEU A 105 -0.21 4.97 -17.46
N LEU A 106 1.01 4.46 -17.31
CA LEU A 106 2.20 5.28 -17.02
C LEU A 106 2.48 6.31 -18.13
N LEU A 107 2.12 5.96 -19.37
CA LEU A 107 2.24 6.83 -20.54
C LEU A 107 1.04 7.77 -20.71
N ASP A 108 -0.05 7.63 -19.95
CA ASP A 108 -1.23 8.50 -20.12
C ASP A 108 -0.86 9.96 -19.80
N GLY A 109 -1.27 10.88 -20.68
CA GLY A 109 -0.91 12.29 -20.61
C GLY A 109 0.45 12.67 -21.22
N GLU A 110 1.25 11.71 -21.68
CA GLU A 110 2.48 12.00 -22.44
C GLU A 110 2.20 12.34 -23.91
N LEU A 111 3.13 13.03 -24.56
CA LEU A 111 3.06 13.32 -25.99
C LEU A 111 3.34 12.06 -26.83
N SER A 112 2.72 11.97 -28.02
CA SER A 112 2.89 10.82 -28.94
C SER A 112 4.36 10.54 -29.28
N GLN A 113 5.20 11.59 -29.35
CA GLN A 113 6.64 11.47 -29.58
C GLN A 113 7.38 10.81 -28.40
N THR A 114 6.98 11.12 -27.15
CA THR A 114 7.54 10.51 -25.94
C THR A 114 7.13 9.05 -25.87
N MET A 115 5.86 8.75 -26.09
CA MET A 115 5.36 7.37 -26.16
C MET A 115 6.10 6.57 -27.22
N ALA A 116 6.26 7.11 -28.44
CA ALA A 116 7.01 6.47 -29.51
C ALA A 116 8.47 6.18 -29.11
N THR A 117 9.13 7.11 -28.42
CA THR A 117 10.49 6.92 -27.90
C THR A 117 10.56 5.75 -26.93
N VAL A 118 9.58 5.62 -26.03
CA VAL A 118 9.52 4.51 -25.06
C VAL A 118 9.29 3.19 -25.79
N LEU A 119 8.25 3.11 -26.64
CA LEU A 119 7.90 1.90 -27.37
C LEU A 119 9.04 1.43 -28.30
N ALA A 120 9.83 2.35 -28.87
CA ALA A 120 10.98 2.01 -29.72
C ALA A 120 12.14 1.33 -28.95
N HIS A 121 12.18 1.45 -27.62
CA HIS A 121 13.18 0.79 -26.77
C HIS A 121 12.65 -0.47 -26.08
N LEU A 122 11.36 -0.82 -26.26
CA LEU A 122 10.77 -2.06 -25.77
C LEU A 122 10.91 -3.20 -26.78
N ARG A 123 10.81 -4.44 -26.31
CA ARG A 123 10.69 -5.62 -27.19
C ARG A 123 9.40 -5.53 -28.01
N ALA A 124 9.46 -5.96 -29.28
CA ALA A 124 8.36 -5.82 -30.23
C ALA A 124 7.02 -6.39 -29.73
N ASP A 125 7.04 -7.57 -29.09
CA ASP A 125 5.85 -8.19 -28.52
C ASP A 125 5.20 -7.33 -27.44
N GLN A 126 6.02 -6.72 -26.58
CA GLN A 126 5.54 -5.88 -25.51
C GLN A 126 5.08 -4.52 -26.01
N ALA A 127 5.85 -3.89 -26.89
CA ALA A 127 5.46 -2.65 -27.57
C ALA A 127 4.10 -2.80 -28.26
N SER A 128 3.86 -3.93 -28.94
CA SER A 128 2.58 -4.26 -29.56
C SER A 128 1.43 -4.31 -28.55
N ARG A 129 1.62 -5.00 -27.42
CA ARG A 129 0.60 -5.11 -26.36
C ARG A 129 0.33 -3.76 -25.67
N VAL A 130 1.36 -2.95 -25.45
CA VAL A 130 1.24 -1.60 -24.89
C VAL A 130 0.48 -0.69 -25.86
N LEU A 131 0.85 -0.70 -27.15
CA LEU A 131 0.18 0.06 -28.20
C LEU A 131 -1.32 -0.30 -28.31
N ALA A 132 -1.65 -1.59 -28.14
CA ALA A 132 -3.03 -2.08 -28.12
C ALA A 132 -3.84 -1.63 -26.89
N ALA A 133 -3.17 -1.35 -25.77
CA ALA A 133 -3.77 -0.85 -24.54
C ALA A 133 -3.94 0.68 -24.52
N LEU A 134 -3.33 1.42 -25.45
CA LEU A 134 -3.55 2.87 -25.59
C LEU A 134 -4.94 3.19 -26.14
N LYS A 135 -5.44 4.38 -25.79
CA LYS A 135 -6.70 4.95 -26.31
C LYS A 135 -6.67 4.97 -27.85
N PRO A 136 -7.78 4.61 -28.55
CA PRO A 136 -7.81 4.51 -30.01
C PRO A 136 -7.33 5.78 -30.74
N GLU A 137 -7.60 6.95 -30.16
CA GLU A 137 -7.31 8.25 -30.75
C GLU A 137 -5.81 8.51 -30.85
N ILE A 138 -5.04 8.14 -29.82
CA ILE A 138 -3.59 8.43 -29.72
C ILE A 138 -2.76 7.32 -30.40
N ARG A 139 -3.32 6.12 -30.54
CA ARG A 139 -2.63 4.93 -31.06
C ARG A 139 -2.03 5.15 -32.45
N THR A 140 -2.80 5.75 -33.36
CA THR A 140 -2.36 6.01 -34.74
C THR A 140 -1.23 7.04 -34.78
N ASP A 141 -1.31 8.08 -33.94
CA ASP A 141 -0.28 9.11 -33.86
C ASP A 141 1.04 8.55 -33.33
N VAL A 142 0.97 7.70 -32.29
CA VAL A 142 2.16 7.01 -31.76
C VAL A 142 2.79 6.10 -32.81
N ALA A 143 1.98 5.32 -33.55
CA ALA A 143 2.48 4.47 -34.62
C ALA A 143 3.13 5.30 -35.75
N HIS A 144 2.54 6.45 -36.11
CA HIS A 144 3.12 7.37 -37.08
C HIS A 144 4.46 7.96 -36.59
N CYS A 145 4.54 8.36 -35.32
CA CYS A 145 5.79 8.82 -34.70
C CYS A 145 6.86 7.73 -34.72
N ILE A 146 6.54 6.48 -34.38
CA ILE A 146 7.50 5.37 -34.44
C ILE A 146 8.03 5.18 -35.88
N ALA A 147 7.15 5.27 -36.88
CA ALA A 147 7.53 5.07 -38.27
C ALA A 147 8.35 6.23 -38.88
N THR A 148 8.20 7.45 -38.36
CA THR A 148 8.79 8.67 -38.93
C THR A 148 9.88 9.31 -38.06
N MET A 149 10.05 8.87 -36.81
CA MET A 149 11.05 9.42 -35.91
C MET A 149 12.47 9.10 -36.36
N GLY A 150 13.35 10.09 -36.24
CA GLY A 150 14.80 9.91 -36.41
C GLY A 150 15.47 9.37 -35.15
N SER A 151 16.80 9.45 -35.12
CA SER A 151 17.57 9.04 -33.94
C SER A 151 17.27 9.93 -32.73
N VAL A 152 16.86 9.32 -31.61
CA VAL A 152 16.74 10.00 -30.32
C VAL A 152 18.11 10.03 -29.63
N SER A 153 18.47 11.15 -29.02
CA SER A 153 19.74 11.22 -28.28
C SER A 153 19.67 10.33 -27.03
N PRO A 154 20.75 9.59 -26.70
CA PRO A 154 20.77 8.74 -25.51
C PRO A 154 20.48 9.49 -24.20
N GLU A 155 20.86 10.78 -24.13
CA GLU A 155 20.62 11.62 -22.96
C GLU A 155 19.12 11.92 -22.80
N VAL A 156 18.42 12.29 -23.89
CA VAL A 156 16.97 12.51 -23.86
C VAL A 156 16.22 11.22 -23.53
N ALA A 157 16.61 10.10 -24.15
CA ALA A 157 16.02 8.80 -23.86
C ALA A 157 16.17 8.43 -22.36
N ARG A 158 17.33 8.72 -21.77
CA ARG A 158 17.58 8.49 -20.35
C ARG A 158 16.76 9.40 -19.44
N THR A 159 16.64 10.69 -19.77
CA THR A 159 15.78 11.61 -19.00
C THR A 159 14.32 11.17 -19.01
N VAL A 160 13.82 10.70 -20.16
CA VAL A 160 12.48 10.11 -20.27
C VAL A 160 12.37 8.86 -19.39
N ALA A 161 13.35 7.96 -19.47
CA ALA A 161 13.36 6.73 -18.67
C ALA A 161 13.39 7.01 -17.16
N ASP A 162 14.21 7.97 -16.70
CA ASP A 162 14.33 8.33 -15.28
C ASP A 162 13.02 8.97 -14.76
N THR A 163 12.39 9.82 -15.57
CA THR A 163 11.09 10.41 -15.25
C THR A 163 10.01 9.34 -15.14
N LEU A 164 9.96 8.41 -16.11
CA LEU A 164 9.01 7.30 -16.09
C LEU A 164 9.30 6.32 -14.95
N ARG A 165 10.56 6.11 -14.57
CA ARG A 165 10.95 5.27 -13.43
C ARG A 165 10.50 5.89 -12.10
N SER A 166 10.65 7.20 -11.94
CA SER A 166 10.15 7.92 -10.76
C SER A 166 8.62 7.80 -10.66
N ARG A 167 7.91 7.98 -11.78
CA ARG A 167 6.45 7.77 -11.84
C ARG A 167 6.07 6.29 -11.70
N ALA A 168 6.86 5.36 -12.19
CA ALA A 168 6.63 3.93 -11.97
C ALA A 168 6.78 3.58 -10.49
N GLY A 169 7.70 4.19 -9.76
CA GLY A 169 7.80 4.05 -8.30
C GLY A 169 6.56 4.52 -7.54
N SER A 170 5.82 5.50 -8.09
CA SER A 170 4.51 5.93 -7.55
C SER A 170 3.33 5.13 -8.11
N VAL A 171 3.43 4.61 -9.35
CA VAL A 171 2.40 3.81 -10.04
C VAL A 171 2.41 2.32 -9.61
N VAL A 172 3.57 1.77 -9.26
CA VAL A 172 3.73 0.40 -8.71
C VAL A 172 3.19 0.34 -7.28
N LYS A 173 3.30 1.44 -6.51
CA LYS A 173 2.59 1.59 -5.23
C LYS A 173 1.07 1.66 -5.37
N THR A 174 0.52 1.84 -6.58
CA THR A 174 -0.92 1.99 -6.82
C THR A 174 -1.61 0.75 -7.40
N LYS A 175 -0.89 -0.36 -7.66
CA LYS A 175 -1.53 -1.60 -8.16
C LYS A 175 -1.29 -2.87 -7.34
N ASP A 176 -0.12 -3.05 -6.71
CA ASP A 176 0.08 -4.21 -5.82
C ASP A 176 -0.53 -4.02 -4.41
N GLN A 177 -1.13 -2.85 -4.16
CA GLN A 177 -2.00 -2.56 -3.02
C GLN A 177 -3.23 -1.76 -3.49
N GLN A 178 -3.98 -2.29 -4.46
CA GLN A 178 -5.41 -2.05 -4.45
C GLN A 178 -6.06 -3.01 -3.45
N ASP A 179 -5.70 -2.87 -2.17
CA ASP A 179 -6.77 -2.88 -1.17
C ASP A 179 -7.60 -1.66 -1.55
N ALA A 180 -8.78 -1.89 -2.12
CA ALA A 180 -9.68 -0.81 -2.44
C ALA A 180 -9.87 0.04 -1.17
N ILE A 181 -9.33 1.27 -1.17
CA ILE A 181 -9.44 2.20 -0.02
C ILE A 181 -10.92 2.46 0.33
N GLY A 182 -11.83 2.19 -0.61
CA GLY A 182 -13.27 2.13 -0.39
C GLY A 182 -13.91 0.87 -1.00
N GLY A 183 -15.23 0.85 -1.04
CA GLY A 183 -16.01 -0.32 -1.42
C GLY A 183 -16.89 -0.76 -0.26
N VAL A 184 -17.70 -1.79 -0.50
CA VAL A 184 -18.68 -2.23 0.49
C VAL A 184 -18.00 -2.79 1.73
N GLN A 185 -16.90 -3.54 1.60
CA GLN A 185 -16.22 -4.12 2.77
C GLN A 185 -15.62 -3.06 3.71
N PRO A 186 -14.82 -2.07 3.25
CA PRO A 186 -14.37 -0.98 4.12
C PRO A 186 -15.52 -0.18 4.74
N LEU A 187 -16.62 0.04 4.01
CA LEU A 187 -17.80 0.73 4.54
C LEU A 187 -18.48 -0.08 5.65
N VAL A 188 -18.64 -1.40 5.44
CA VAL A 188 -19.16 -2.33 6.46
C VAL A 188 -18.29 -2.26 7.70
N ASP A 189 -16.96 -2.33 7.57
CA ASP A 189 -16.04 -2.27 8.71
C ASP A 189 -16.11 -0.94 9.48
N ILE A 190 -16.32 0.19 8.78
CA ILE A 190 -16.54 1.50 9.41
C ILE A 190 -17.88 1.54 10.16
N ILE A 191 -18.98 1.12 9.52
CA ILE A 191 -20.32 1.10 10.12
C ILE A 191 -20.33 0.23 11.37
N ASN A 192 -19.67 -0.93 11.30
CA ASN A 192 -19.56 -1.91 12.38
C ASN A 192 -18.86 -1.38 13.63
N ARG A 193 -17.95 -0.41 13.48
CA ARG A 193 -17.23 0.25 14.59
C ARG A 193 -17.96 1.51 15.07
N SER A 194 -19.05 1.90 14.43
CA SER A 194 -19.85 3.05 14.80
C SER A 194 -20.88 2.72 15.89
N SER A 195 -21.56 3.73 16.42
CA SER A 195 -22.66 3.51 17.36
C SER A 195 -23.89 2.95 16.65
N VAL A 196 -24.73 2.18 17.34
CA VAL A 196 -25.99 1.63 16.79
C VAL A 196 -26.90 2.72 16.21
N ALA A 197 -26.87 3.92 16.81
CA ALA A 197 -27.61 5.07 16.30
C ALA A 197 -27.07 5.57 14.95
N ASN A 198 -25.74 5.63 14.80
CA ASN A 198 -25.10 6.07 13.55
C ASN A 198 -25.25 5.02 12.45
N GLU A 199 -25.09 3.74 12.78
CA GLU A 199 -25.32 2.62 11.87
C GLU A 199 -26.72 2.70 11.24
N ARG A 200 -27.75 2.87 12.07
CA ARG A 200 -29.14 3.02 11.60
C ARG A 200 -29.33 4.24 10.72
N ALA A 201 -28.89 5.41 11.18
CA ALA A 201 -29.04 6.64 10.42
C ALA A 201 -28.35 6.54 9.05
N LEU A 202 -27.13 6.02 9.01
CA LEU A 202 -26.37 5.81 7.76
C LEU A 202 -27.06 4.82 6.84
N LEU A 203 -27.53 3.68 7.34
CA LEU A 203 -28.21 2.68 6.51
C LEU A 203 -29.56 3.19 5.99
N ASP A 204 -30.31 3.96 6.78
CA ASP A 204 -31.58 4.55 6.36
C ASP A 204 -31.39 5.65 5.30
N GLU A 205 -30.35 6.48 5.44
CA GLU A 205 -29.97 7.48 4.43
C GLU A 205 -29.42 6.83 3.16
N LEU A 206 -28.65 5.74 3.32
CA LEU A 206 -28.12 4.97 2.20
C LEU A 206 -29.26 4.29 1.42
N ASP A 207 -30.26 3.72 2.11
CA ASP A 207 -31.43 3.09 1.50
C ASP A 207 -32.26 4.08 0.68
N GLN A 208 -32.40 5.32 1.15
CA GLN A 208 -33.09 6.38 0.42
C GLN A 208 -32.34 6.82 -0.84
N ARG A 209 -31.01 6.73 -0.83
CA ARG A 209 -30.15 7.19 -1.93
C ARG A 209 -29.89 6.08 -2.96
N ASP A 210 -29.64 4.86 -2.48
CA ASP A 210 -29.26 3.68 -3.25
C ASP A 210 -29.70 2.40 -2.49
N PRO A 211 -30.93 1.92 -2.74
CA PRO A 211 -31.47 0.73 -2.07
C PRO A 211 -30.65 -0.54 -2.32
N ASP A 212 -30.06 -0.67 -3.52
CA ASP A 212 -29.30 -1.86 -3.91
C ASP A 212 -27.98 -1.92 -3.12
N LEU A 213 -27.28 -0.79 -3.02
CA LEU A 213 -26.07 -0.69 -2.20
C LEU A 213 -26.37 -0.88 -0.71
N ALA A 214 -27.49 -0.34 -0.21
CA ALA A 214 -27.90 -0.57 1.17
C ALA A 214 -28.22 -2.05 1.45
N ALA A 215 -28.85 -2.75 0.52
CA ALA A 215 -29.07 -4.19 0.62
C ALA A 215 -27.75 -4.97 0.63
N GLU A 216 -26.80 -4.60 -0.23
CA GLU A 216 -25.47 -5.23 -0.31
C GLU A 216 -24.62 -4.99 0.95
N VAL A 217 -24.70 -3.79 1.55
CA VAL A 217 -24.05 -3.51 2.84
C VAL A 217 -24.69 -4.37 3.93
N ARG A 218 -26.02 -4.41 4.01
CA ARG A 218 -26.74 -5.20 5.04
C ARG A 218 -26.46 -6.70 4.94
N SER A 219 -26.35 -7.26 3.74
CA SER A 219 -26.07 -8.69 3.57
C SER A 219 -24.69 -9.09 4.10
N ARG A 220 -23.73 -8.16 4.09
CA ARG A 220 -22.37 -8.36 4.63
C ARG A 220 -22.24 -8.04 6.12
N MET A 221 -23.30 -7.57 6.78
CA MET A 221 -23.28 -7.29 8.22
C MET A 221 -23.58 -8.54 9.05
N LEU A 222 -22.62 -8.94 9.86
CA LEU A 222 -22.82 -9.92 10.92
C LEU A 222 -23.91 -9.47 11.91
N THR A 223 -24.85 -10.35 12.20
CA THR A 223 -25.92 -10.15 13.17
C THR A 223 -25.71 -11.02 14.41
N PHE A 224 -26.38 -10.68 15.51
CA PHE A 224 -26.36 -11.52 16.73
C PHE A 224 -26.90 -12.95 16.48
N ALA A 225 -27.82 -13.11 15.53
CA ALA A 225 -28.37 -14.42 15.20
C ALA A 225 -27.34 -15.34 14.53
N ASP A 226 -26.31 -14.78 13.89
CA ASP A 226 -25.27 -15.55 13.20
C ASP A 226 -24.33 -16.30 14.15
N ILE A 227 -24.43 -16.09 15.47
CA ILE A 227 -23.68 -16.88 16.46
C ILE A 227 -23.96 -18.39 16.35
N VAL A 228 -25.11 -18.78 15.78
CA VAL A 228 -25.46 -20.19 15.53
C VAL A 228 -24.61 -20.83 14.44
N LYS A 229 -23.93 -20.03 13.61
CA LYS A 229 -23.02 -20.50 12.55
C LYS A 229 -21.61 -20.78 13.06
N LEU A 230 -21.31 -20.39 14.30
CA LEU A 230 -20.00 -20.61 14.91
C LEU A 230 -19.91 -22.01 15.50
N GLU A 231 -18.71 -22.59 15.48
CA GLU A 231 -18.46 -23.84 16.18
C GLU A 231 -18.58 -23.65 17.71
N PRO A 232 -18.95 -24.69 18.48
CA PRO A 232 -19.09 -24.60 19.94
C PRO A 232 -17.87 -23.99 20.64
N ARG A 233 -16.66 -24.33 20.17
CA ARG A 233 -15.42 -23.79 20.72
C ARG A 233 -15.31 -22.28 20.53
N ASP A 234 -15.71 -21.77 19.38
CA ASP A 234 -15.65 -20.35 19.05
C ASP A 234 -16.72 -19.57 19.82
N VAL A 235 -17.92 -20.13 19.98
CA VAL A 235 -18.95 -19.58 20.87
C VAL A 235 -18.42 -19.43 22.29
N GLN A 236 -17.73 -20.44 22.83
CA GLN A 236 -17.15 -20.36 24.18
C GLN A 236 -16.08 -19.26 24.29
N GLN A 237 -15.31 -18.99 23.24
CA GLN A 237 -14.33 -17.91 23.23
C GLN A 237 -15.00 -16.54 23.19
N VAL A 238 -16.02 -16.37 22.36
CA VAL A 238 -16.82 -15.13 22.30
C VAL A 238 -17.42 -14.82 23.66
N LEU A 239 -18.02 -15.82 24.32
CA LEU A 239 -18.64 -15.67 25.63
C LEU A 239 -17.62 -15.45 26.77
N ARG A 240 -16.32 -15.73 26.55
CA ARG A 240 -15.24 -15.57 27.54
C ARG A 240 -14.84 -14.09 27.64
N GLY A 241 -15.65 -13.32 28.36
CA GLY A 241 -15.42 -11.89 28.57
C GLY A 241 -16.72 -11.07 28.58
N ILE A 242 -17.83 -11.69 28.16
CA ILE A 242 -19.16 -11.09 28.20
C ILE A 242 -19.77 -11.32 29.58
N ASP A 243 -20.28 -10.25 30.19
CA ASP A 243 -21.02 -10.32 31.44
C ASP A 243 -22.36 -11.06 31.26
N VAL A 244 -22.68 -11.98 32.16
CA VAL A 244 -23.90 -12.81 32.09
C VAL A 244 -25.18 -11.97 32.13
N SER A 245 -25.19 -10.84 32.87
CA SER A 245 -26.32 -9.91 32.90
C SER A 245 -26.53 -9.20 31.55
N MET A 246 -25.45 -8.88 30.84
CA MET A 246 -25.50 -8.35 29.47
C MET A 246 -26.01 -9.41 28.49
N LEU A 247 -25.56 -10.64 28.65
CA LEU A 247 -26.00 -11.77 27.83
C LEU A 247 -27.51 -12.03 28.00
N ALA A 248 -28.02 -11.96 29.23
CA ALA A 248 -29.44 -12.08 29.53
C ALA A 248 -30.27 -10.99 28.83
N ILE A 249 -29.77 -9.75 28.78
CA ILE A 249 -30.37 -8.63 28.03
C ILE A 249 -30.37 -8.93 26.52
N ALA A 250 -29.25 -9.37 25.95
CA ALA A 250 -29.11 -9.64 24.52
C ALA A 250 -29.98 -10.80 24.02
N MET A 251 -30.16 -11.84 24.85
CA MET A 251 -31.00 -13.01 24.57
C MET A 251 -32.49 -12.71 24.61
N LYS A 252 -32.91 -11.55 25.14
CA LYS A 252 -34.32 -11.19 25.22
C LYS A 252 -34.93 -11.07 23.83
N GLY A 253 -35.91 -11.92 23.52
CA GLY A 253 -36.59 -11.95 22.22
C GLY A 253 -35.71 -12.45 21.07
N SER A 254 -34.62 -13.18 21.35
CA SER A 254 -33.85 -13.86 20.30
C SER A 254 -34.50 -15.19 19.88
N PRO A 255 -34.19 -15.70 18.67
CA PRO A 255 -34.63 -17.02 18.23
C PRO A 255 -34.22 -18.13 19.21
N GLU A 256 -35.01 -19.20 19.28
CA GLU A 256 -34.75 -20.34 20.17
C GLU A 256 -33.38 -20.97 19.89
N ALA A 257 -33.06 -21.22 18.62
CA ALA A 257 -31.75 -21.74 18.21
C ALA A 257 -30.56 -20.91 18.72
N THR A 258 -30.67 -19.58 18.68
CA THR A 258 -29.65 -18.67 19.22
C THR A 258 -29.51 -18.83 20.73
N ARG A 259 -30.62 -18.98 21.45
CA ARG A 259 -30.61 -19.18 22.91
C ARG A 259 -29.98 -20.52 23.27
N ASP A 260 -30.32 -21.56 22.54
CA ASP A 260 -29.84 -22.92 22.81
C ASP A 260 -28.32 -23.02 22.60
N VAL A 261 -27.80 -22.46 21.51
CA VAL A 261 -26.35 -22.43 21.22
C VAL A 261 -25.58 -21.68 22.32
N ILE A 262 -26.09 -20.54 22.78
CA ILE A 262 -25.46 -19.77 23.86
C ILE A 262 -25.47 -20.58 25.15
N ARG A 263 -26.62 -21.16 25.53
CA ARG A 263 -26.76 -21.92 26.77
C ARG A 263 -25.91 -23.18 26.78
N ALA A 264 -25.85 -23.90 25.67
CA ALA A 264 -25.03 -25.11 25.53
C ALA A 264 -23.52 -24.85 25.70
N ASN A 265 -23.09 -23.60 25.54
CA ASN A 265 -21.68 -23.19 25.62
C ASN A 265 -21.35 -22.39 26.88
N LEU A 266 -22.26 -22.33 27.86
CA LEU A 266 -22.02 -21.78 29.18
C LEU A 266 -21.71 -22.88 30.19
N SER A 267 -20.97 -22.54 31.25
CA SER A 267 -20.82 -23.42 32.41
C SER A 267 -22.12 -23.51 33.20
N GLU A 268 -22.34 -24.59 33.95
CA GLU A 268 -23.52 -24.77 34.81
C GLU A 268 -23.75 -23.57 35.74
N ARG A 269 -22.67 -23.06 36.34
CA ARG A 269 -22.73 -21.84 37.18
C ARG A 269 -23.21 -20.61 36.42
N ASN A 270 -22.72 -20.39 35.20
CA ASN A 270 -23.14 -19.22 34.42
C ASN A 270 -24.58 -19.39 33.89
N LEU A 271 -25.04 -20.63 33.69
CA LEU A 271 -26.44 -20.92 33.35
C LEU A 271 -27.38 -20.56 34.51
N GLU A 272 -27.03 -20.93 35.74
CA GLU A 272 -27.81 -20.55 36.93
C GLU A 272 -27.93 -19.02 37.05
N VAL A 273 -26.82 -18.30 36.92
CA VAL A 273 -26.80 -16.82 36.96
C VAL A 273 -27.61 -16.23 35.80
N LEU A 274 -27.49 -16.80 34.59
CA LEU A 274 -28.23 -16.35 33.42
C LEU A 274 -29.74 -16.50 33.63
N ASP A 275 -30.18 -17.60 34.24
CA ASP A 275 -31.59 -17.88 34.53
C ASP A 275 -32.13 -16.93 35.61
N GLU A 276 -31.35 -16.67 36.66
CA GLU A 276 -31.67 -15.68 37.68
C GLU A 276 -31.83 -14.28 37.06
N GLU A 277 -30.83 -13.80 36.33
CA GLU A 277 -30.86 -12.50 35.64
C GLU A 277 -32.05 -12.40 34.67
N SER A 278 -32.29 -13.46 33.89
CA SER A 278 -33.40 -13.52 32.93
C SER A 278 -34.76 -13.46 33.61
N SER A 279 -34.91 -14.04 34.81
CA SER A 279 -36.14 -14.00 35.58
C SER A 279 -36.43 -12.61 36.18
N VAL A 280 -35.37 -11.88 36.53
CA VAL A 280 -35.45 -10.52 37.08
C VAL A 280 -35.61 -9.48 35.96
N LEU A 281 -35.18 -9.81 34.74
CA LEU A 281 -35.32 -8.99 33.54
C LEU A 281 -36.80 -8.84 33.12
N GLY A 282 -37.46 -7.87 33.72
CA GLY A 282 -38.76 -7.36 33.28
C GLY A 282 -38.70 -6.64 31.92
N SER A 283 -39.73 -5.90 31.54
CA SER A 283 -39.77 -5.18 30.26
C SER A 283 -38.60 -4.20 30.12
N ILE A 284 -37.79 -4.38 29.08
CA ILE A 284 -36.64 -3.53 28.78
C ILE A 284 -36.84 -2.84 27.43
N ARG A 285 -36.20 -1.69 27.26
CA ARG A 285 -36.24 -0.94 26.00
C ARG A 285 -35.49 -1.71 24.92
N LEU A 286 -36.04 -1.71 23.71
CA LEU A 286 -35.44 -2.35 22.54
C LEU A 286 -34.01 -1.84 22.28
N SER A 287 -33.76 -0.53 22.46
CA SER A 287 -32.43 0.06 22.31
C SER A 287 -31.37 -0.61 23.20
N ARG A 288 -31.73 -0.98 24.44
CA ARG A 288 -30.82 -1.64 25.38
C ARG A 288 -30.51 -3.08 24.95
N VAL A 289 -31.47 -3.77 24.34
CA VAL A 289 -31.27 -5.10 23.76
C VAL A 289 -30.31 -5.03 22.59
N GLU A 290 -30.48 -4.03 21.72
CA GLU A 290 -29.66 -3.84 20.53
C GLU A 290 -28.24 -3.42 20.87
N GLU A 291 -28.05 -2.55 21.87
CA GLU A 291 -26.74 -2.22 22.41
C GLU A 291 -26.04 -3.48 22.94
N ALA A 292 -26.71 -4.29 23.76
CA ALA A 292 -26.14 -5.53 24.28
C ALA A 292 -25.78 -6.52 23.16
N ARG A 293 -26.63 -6.64 22.13
CA ARG A 293 -26.34 -7.48 20.95
C ARG A 293 -25.16 -6.95 20.14
N ALA A 294 -25.06 -5.64 19.98
CA ALA A 294 -23.96 -5.00 19.25
C ALA A 294 -22.62 -5.25 19.93
N GLU A 295 -22.55 -5.22 21.26
CA GLU A 295 -21.32 -5.57 22.00
C GLU A 295 -20.89 -7.02 21.73
N ILE A 296 -21.82 -7.97 21.68
CA ILE A 296 -21.51 -9.37 21.37
C ILE A 296 -21.02 -9.51 19.92
N VAL A 297 -21.68 -8.84 18.97
CA VAL A 297 -21.27 -8.85 17.55
C VAL A 297 -19.88 -8.25 17.38
N ARG A 298 -19.53 -7.19 18.13
CA ARG A 298 -18.16 -6.64 18.14
C ARG A 298 -17.16 -7.65 18.67
N ALA A 299 -17.46 -8.32 19.79
CA ALA A 299 -16.57 -9.35 20.34
C ALA A 299 -16.29 -10.49 19.33
N ILE A 300 -17.31 -10.92 18.57
CA ILE A 300 -17.13 -11.91 17.50
C ILE A 300 -16.15 -11.37 16.44
N ARG A 301 -16.32 -10.13 15.99
CA ARG A 301 -15.45 -9.55 14.96
C ARG A 301 -14.02 -9.31 15.43
N ASP A 302 -13.83 -8.89 16.67
CA ASP A 302 -12.50 -8.70 17.22
C ASP A 302 -11.74 -10.04 17.25
N LEU A 303 -12.41 -11.11 17.68
CA LEU A 303 -11.84 -12.46 17.64
C LEU A 303 -11.62 -13.00 16.22
N GLU A 304 -12.48 -12.67 15.26
CA GLU A 304 -12.32 -13.01 13.83
C GLU A 304 -11.10 -12.27 13.25
N ALA A 305 -10.95 -10.98 13.55
CA ALA A 305 -9.83 -10.15 13.09
C ALA A 305 -8.48 -10.59 13.69
N GLU A 306 -8.50 -11.15 14.90
CA GLU A 306 -7.33 -11.79 15.52
C GLU A 306 -7.01 -13.18 14.93
N GLY A 307 -7.91 -13.74 14.12
CA GLY A 307 -7.81 -15.11 13.60
C GLY A 307 -8.06 -16.19 14.66
N THR A 308 -8.66 -15.82 15.80
CA THR A 308 -8.95 -16.74 16.92
C THR A 308 -10.19 -17.59 16.63
N ILE A 309 -11.15 -17.05 15.90
CA ILE A 309 -12.38 -17.75 15.47
C ILE A 309 -12.56 -17.60 13.96
N THR A 310 -13.29 -18.54 13.35
CA THR A 310 -13.63 -18.47 11.91
C THR A 310 -15.13 -18.28 11.74
N VAL A 311 -15.54 -17.24 11.02
CA VAL A 311 -16.96 -16.97 10.75
C VAL A 311 -17.24 -17.31 9.29
N HIS A 312 -17.96 -18.40 9.05
CA HIS A 312 -18.40 -18.75 7.70
C HIS A 312 -19.50 -17.79 7.25
N ARG A 313 -19.14 -16.84 6.39
CA ARG A 313 -20.08 -15.95 5.71
C ARG A 313 -20.62 -16.68 4.48
N SER A 314 -21.92 -16.57 4.24
CA SER A 314 -22.66 -17.38 3.26
C SER A 314 -22.27 -17.17 1.79
N ASP A 315 -21.22 -16.40 1.50
CA ASP A 315 -20.76 -16.05 0.15
C ASP A 315 -19.32 -16.50 -0.17
N GLU A 316 -18.63 -17.21 0.74
CA GLU A 316 -17.32 -17.80 0.44
C GLU A 316 -17.46 -19.29 0.13
N ASP A 317 -17.15 -19.63 -1.12
CA ASP A 317 -17.24 -20.93 -1.78
C ASP A 317 -17.06 -22.13 -0.84
N GLU A 318 -18.07 -23.01 -0.81
CA GLU A 318 -17.97 -24.36 -0.26
C GLU A 318 -16.85 -25.12 -1.01
N TYR A 319 -15.72 -25.34 -0.34
CA TYR A 319 -14.80 -26.39 -0.78
C TYR A 319 -15.45 -27.74 -0.48
N VAL A 320 -15.68 -28.52 -1.53
CA VAL A 320 -16.11 -29.91 -1.47
C VAL A 320 -14.88 -30.82 -1.60
N GLU A 321 -14.69 -31.74 -0.66
CA GLU A 321 -13.95 -33.00 -0.87
C GLU A 321 -14.93 -34.17 -1.02
#